data_AF-A0A4S4NDR7-F1
#
_entry.id   AF-A0A4S4NDR7-F1
#
_cell.length_a   1.000
_cell.length_b   1.000
_cell.length_c   1.000
_cell.angle_alpha   90.00
_cell.angle_beta   90.00
_cell.angle_gamma   90.00
#
_symmetry.space_group_name_H-M   'P 1'
#
loop_
_entity.id
_entity.type
_entity.pdbx_description
1 polymer ?
#
loop_
_entity_poly.entity_id
_entity_poly.type
_entity_poly.pdbx_seq_one_letter_code
_entity_poly.pdbx_strand_id
1 'polypeptide(L)'
;MDAARLLLYYFPAGLMAVSLLAAIGIGGLFFLKGSGDRRANCLYGALLLAGGFTQLHFLFLFSGLTEVRPQLEFLPIYFTLWLPVLLFLHVKISLYPRYRLRVGDLKHFIFPVAQLLFFIGIWLVPEFRRPEGRYFYSPFYGGLEQALYLIIWPAYIIFAYQYLRRKRAQLGRRSLPRLLWYLRKLLKGSMLFVIAYAILAVSDFISYNYFFVDMRSQDWYAGAQSLTYTVLLLWLTTYGFQVLLWGRRLLRSGG
;
A
#
# COMPACT_ATOMS: atom_id res chain seq x y z
N MET A 1 -6.12 -32.92 8.97
CA MET A 1 -5.71 -31.49 9.09
C MET A 1 -6.63 -30.84 10.10
N ASP A 2 -6.07 -30.18 11.11
CA ASP A 2 -6.85 -29.46 12.13
C ASP A 2 -7.57 -28.25 11.50
N ALA A 3 -8.86 -28.09 11.78
CA ALA A 3 -9.68 -26.98 11.28
C ALA A 3 -9.12 -25.63 11.72
N ALA A 4 -8.50 -25.56 12.91
CA ALA A 4 -7.85 -24.35 13.40
C ALA A 4 -6.67 -23.94 12.52
N ARG A 5 -5.82 -24.89 12.09
CA ARG A 5 -4.70 -24.61 11.17
C ARG A 5 -5.19 -24.17 9.78
N LEU A 6 -6.28 -24.76 9.30
CA LEU A 6 -6.89 -24.35 8.04
C LEU A 6 -7.36 -22.90 8.07
N LEU A 7 -8.09 -22.51 9.13
CA LEU A 7 -8.69 -21.18 9.25
C LEU A 7 -7.69 -20.09 9.66
N LEU A 8 -6.79 -20.36 10.60
CA LEU A 8 -5.90 -19.34 11.18
C LEU A 8 -4.61 -19.15 10.38
N TYR A 9 -4.21 -20.14 9.58
CA TYR A 9 -2.93 -20.10 8.86
C TYR A 9 -3.11 -20.22 7.34
N TYR A 10 -3.66 -21.33 6.85
CA TYR A 10 -3.71 -21.58 5.41
C TYR A 10 -4.64 -20.62 4.66
N PHE A 11 -5.80 -20.29 5.24
CA PHE A 11 -6.72 -19.36 4.61
C PHE A 11 -6.15 -17.93 4.51
N PRO A 12 -5.60 -17.32 5.58
CA PRO A 12 -4.90 -16.03 5.47
C PRO A 12 -3.74 -16.06 4.48
N ALA A 13 -2.87 -17.08 4.53
CA ALA A 13 -1.76 -17.20 3.58
C ALA A 13 -2.24 -17.29 2.13
N GLY A 14 -3.31 -18.05 1.88
CA GLY A 14 -3.96 -18.14 0.58
C GLY A 14 -4.52 -16.79 0.10
N LEU A 15 -5.20 -16.04 0.98
CA LEU A 15 -5.67 -14.68 0.67
C LEU A 15 -4.52 -13.72 0.36
N MET A 16 -3.44 -13.77 1.13
CA MET A 16 -2.24 -12.99 0.90
C MET A 16 -1.64 -13.32 -0.48
N ALA A 17 -1.50 -14.59 -0.82
CA ALA A 17 -0.98 -15.04 -2.12
C ALA A 17 -1.88 -14.61 -3.30
N VAL A 18 -3.20 -14.77 -3.18
CA VAL A 18 -4.16 -14.32 -4.19
C VAL A 18 -4.09 -12.81 -4.37
N SER A 19 -4.05 -12.04 -3.28
CA SER A 19 -3.95 -10.58 -3.33
C SER A 19 -2.65 -10.10 -3.98
N LEU A 20 -1.53 -10.78 -3.68
CA LEU A 20 -0.22 -10.56 -4.29
C LEU A 20 -0.28 -10.76 -5.81
N LEU A 21 -0.77 -11.92 -6.25
CA LEU A 21 -0.85 -12.26 -7.67
C LEU A 21 -1.79 -11.31 -8.42
N ALA A 22 -2.92 -10.98 -7.81
CA ALA A 22 -3.88 -10.04 -8.38
C ALA A 22 -3.29 -8.62 -8.48
N ALA A 23 -2.56 -8.16 -7.47
CA ALA A 23 -1.88 -6.87 -7.49
C ALA A 23 -0.79 -6.81 -8.58
N ILE A 24 0.03 -7.86 -8.72
CA ILE A 24 1.05 -7.95 -9.77
C ILE A 24 0.40 -7.97 -11.16
N GLY A 25 -0.59 -8.84 -11.37
CA GLY A 25 -1.27 -9.00 -12.65
C GLY A 25 -1.99 -7.71 -13.08
N ILE A 26 -2.82 -7.14 -12.21
CA ILE A 26 -3.55 -5.89 -12.49
C ILE A 26 -2.58 -4.72 -12.61
N GLY A 27 -1.57 -4.64 -11.73
CA GLY A 27 -0.52 -3.63 -11.79
C GLY A 27 0.21 -3.62 -13.13
N GLY A 28 0.61 -4.79 -13.62
CA GLY A 28 1.21 -4.98 -14.95
C GLY A 28 0.29 -4.51 -16.07
N LEU A 29 -1.00 -4.86 -16.03
CA LEU A 29 -1.98 -4.43 -17.03
C LEU A 29 -2.16 -2.91 -17.10
N PHE A 30 -1.95 -2.18 -16.01
CA PHE A 30 -2.03 -0.72 -16.01
C PHE A 30 -0.93 -0.05 -16.86
N PHE A 31 0.22 -0.69 -17.07
CA PHE A 31 1.25 -0.18 -17.98
C PHE A 31 0.87 -0.35 -19.47
N LEU A 32 0.03 -1.34 -19.77
CA LEU A 32 -0.48 -1.63 -21.11
C LEU A 32 -1.81 -0.90 -21.41
N LYS A 33 -2.40 -0.26 -20.40
CA LYS A 33 -3.69 0.42 -20.51
C LYS A 33 -3.60 1.66 -21.41
N GLY A 34 -4.18 1.57 -22.61
CA GLY A 34 -4.23 2.67 -23.59
C GLY A 34 -5.25 3.77 -23.31
N SER A 35 -6.15 3.62 -22.34
CA SER A 35 -7.16 4.64 -22.01
C SER A 35 -6.74 5.54 -20.84
N GLY A 36 -7.13 6.82 -20.86
CA GLY A 36 -6.81 7.80 -19.82
C GLY A 36 -5.37 8.32 -19.90
N ASP A 37 -4.91 9.04 -18.88
CA ASP A 37 -3.53 9.56 -18.83
C ASP A 37 -2.55 8.41 -18.53
N ARG A 38 -1.59 8.17 -19.43
CA ARG A 38 -0.60 7.11 -19.31
C ARG A 38 0.24 7.22 -18.05
N ARG A 39 0.59 8.43 -17.60
CA ARG A 39 1.40 8.63 -16.39
C ARG A 39 0.60 8.28 -15.14
N ALA A 40 -0.67 8.69 -15.08
CA ALA A 40 -1.56 8.28 -13.99
C ALA A 40 -1.74 6.75 -13.95
N ASN A 41 -1.84 6.10 -15.11
CA ASN A 41 -1.91 4.65 -15.19
C ASN A 41 -0.61 3.99 -14.68
N CYS A 42 0.56 4.47 -15.13
CA CYS A 42 1.85 3.95 -14.66
C CYS A 42 2.03 4.13 -13.16
N LEU A 43 1.61 5.25 -12.58
CA LEU A 43 1.67 5.47 -11.13
C LEU A 43 0.77 4.50 -10.36
N TYR A 44 -0.40 4.19 -10.90
CA TYR A 44 -1.29 3.19 -10.30
C TYR A 44 -0.74 1.77 -10.45
N GLY A 45 -0.15 1.46 -11.61
CA GLY A 45 0.54 0.19 -11.83
C GLY A 45 1.70 0.01 -10.85
N ALA A 46 2.54 1.05 -10.71
CA ALA A 46 3.63 1.07 -9.73
C ALA A 46 3.12 0.94 -8.29
N LEU A 47 2.00 1.58 -7.93
CA LEU A 47 1.35 1.43 -6.62
C LEU A 47 0.99 -0.04 -6.35
N LEU A 48 0.36 -0.72 -7.30
CA LEU A 48 -0.02 -2.12 -7.14
C LEU A 48 1.18 -3.06 -7.13
N LEU A 49 2.21 -2.80 -7.94
CA LEU A 49 3.45 -3.59 -7.92
C LEU A 49 4.20 -3.42 -6.60
N ALA A 50 4.42 -2.18 -6.14
CA ALA A 50 5.01 -1.90 -4.84
C ALA A 50 4.19 -2.53 -3.70
N GLY A 51 2.86 -2.47 -3.83
CA GLY A 51 1.92 -3.07 -2.91
C GLY A 51 2.05 -4.59 -2.84
N GLY A 52 2.13 -5.23 -4.01
CA GLY A 52 2.35 -6.67 -4.17
C GLY A 52 3.69 -7.11 -3.62
N PHE A 53 4.79 -6.45 -3.97
CA PHE A 53 6.12 -6.81 -3.43
C PHE A 53 6.17 -6.68 -1.90
N THR A 54 5.51 -5.67 -1.33
CA THR A 54 5.38 -5.53 0.12
C THR A 54 4.51 -6.66 0.72
N GLN A 55 3.45 -7.07 0.02
CA GLN A 55 2.64 -8.25 0.41
C GLN A 55 3.46 -9.54 0.38
N LEU A 56 4.34 -9.71 -0.61
CA LEU A 56 5.23 -10.86 -0.72
C LEU A 56 6.17 -10.93 0.48
N HIS A 57 6.73 -9.78 0.89
CA HIS A 57 7.51 -9.69 2.13
C HIS A 57 6.70 -10.15 3.34
N PHE A 58 5.47 -9.64 3.50
CA PHE A 58 4.61 -10.07 4.60
C PHE A 58 4.23 -11.55 4.53
N LEU A 59 4.06 -12.10 3.33
CA LEU A 59 3.79 -13.52 3.14
C LEU A 59 4.99 -14.39 3.55
N PHE A 60 6.23 -13.95 3.28
CA PHE A 60 7.42 -14.67 3.73
C PHE A 60 7.53 -14.70 5.25
N LEU A 61 7.22 -13.59 5.92
CA LEU A 61 7.18 -13.54 7.38
C LEU A 61 6.06 -14.42 7.93
N PHE A 62 4.85 -14.26 7.41
CA PHE A 62 3.67 -14.99 7.90
C PHE A 62 3.79 -16.50 7.71
N SER A 63 4.45 -16.94 6.65
CA SER A 63 4.66 -18.37 6.36
C SER A 63 5.85 -19.00 7.11
N GLY A 64 6.59 -18.23 7.91
CA GLY A 64 7.82 -18.69 8.56
C GLY A 64 8.96 -18.98 7.59
N LEU A 65 8.84 -18.61 6.31
CA LEU A 65 9.87 -18.91 5.30
C LEU A 65 11.18 -18.16 5.60
N THR A 66 11.10 -17.02 6.28
CA THR A 66 12.26 -16.28 6.78
C THR A 66 12.99 -17.00 7.91
N GLU A 67 12.36 -17.90 8.66
CA GLU A 67 13.05 -18.71 9.67
C GLU A 67 13.94 -19.76 9.03
N VAL A 68 13.45 -20.39 7.96
CA VAL A 68 14.20 -21.39 7.18
C VAL A 68 15.26 -20.72 6.28
N ARG A 69 14.95 -19.54 5.75
CA ARG A 69 15.84 -18.75 4.87
C ARG A 69 15.89 -17.29 5.32
N PRO A 70 16.72 -16.96 6.33
CA PRO A 70 16.83 -15.62 6.90
C PRO A 70 17.17 -14.54 5.87
N GLN A 71 17.86 -14.89 4.78
CA GLN A 71 18.19 -13.96 3.71
C GLN A 71 16.97 -13.33 3.01
N LEU A 72 15.82 -14.03 3.00
CA LEU A 72 14.57 -13.52 2.42
C LEU A 72 14.02 -12.34 3.23
N GLU A 73 14.33 -12.31 4.53
CA GLU A 73 14.08 -11.19 5.42
C GLU A 73 15.03 -10.03 5.15
N PHE A 74 15.71 -9.91 4.01
CA PHE A 74 16.45 -8.70 3.67
C PHE A 74 16.20 -8.25 2.23
N LEU A 75 15.31 -8.93 1.50
CA LEU A 75 14.99 -8.54 0.14
C LEU A 75 14.45 -7.10 0.08
N PRO A 76 14.89 -6.27 -0.88
CA PRO A 76 14.48 -4.87 -1.02
C PRO A 76 13.12 -4.78 -1.73
N ILE A 77 12.13 -5.47 -1.19
CA ILE A 77 10.76 -5.59 -1.71
C ILE A 77 9.72 -4.94 -0.79
N TYR A 78 10.17 -4.24 0.25
CA TYR A 78 9.33 -3.58 1.25
C TYR A 78 9.20 -2.08 0.93
N PHE A 79 8.02 -1.67 0.43
CA PHE A 79 7.79 -0.36 -0.18
C PHE A 79 6.66 0.44 0.49
N THR A 80 6.41 0.24 1.78
CA THR A 80 5.26 0.84 2.49
C THR A 80 5.18 2.37 2.35
N LEU A 81 6.32 3.08 2.33
CA LEU A 81 6.35 4.55 2.20
C LEU A 81 6.12 5.03 0.76
N TRP A 82 6.32 4.19 -0.25
CA TRP A 82 6.02 4.51 -1.64
C TRP A 82 4.53 4.59 -1.91
N LEU A 83 3.75 3.71 -1.28
CA LEU A 83 2.33 3.54 -1.56
C LEU A 83 1.50 4.82 -1.39
N PRO A 84 1.57 5.60 -0.28
CA PRO A 84 0.78 6.81 -0.15
C PRO A 84 1.18 7.89 -1.15
N VAL A 85 2.47 7.96 -1.50
CA VAL A 85 3.01 8.91 -2.48
C VAL A 85 2.52 8.58 -3.88
N LEU A 86 2.60 7.32 -4.30
CA LEU A 86 2.13 6.85 -5.60
C LEU A 86 0.62 7.02 -5.73
N LEU A 87 -0.15 6.70 -4.69
CA LEU A 87 -1.60 6.96 -4.64
C LEU A 87 -1.92 8.45 -4.83
N PHE A 88 -1.23 9.32 -4.08
CA PHE A 88 -1.42 10.77 -4.19
C PHE A 88 -1.11 11.29 -5.60
N LEU A 89 0.04 10.91 -6.17
CA LEU A 89 0.42 11.35 -7.51
C LEU A 89 -0.51 10.80 -8.58
N HIS A 90 -0.97 9.55 -8.44
CA HIS A 90 -2.01 8.97 -9.30
C HIS A 90 -3.27 9.85 -9.28
N VAL A 91 -3.78 10.21 -8.10
CA VAL A 91 -4.97 11.07 -7.98
C VAL A 91 -4.70 12.46 -8.58
N LYS A 92 -3.58 13.09 -8.24
CA LYS A 92 -3.21 14.44 -8.70
C LYS A 92 -3.15 14.50 -10.23
N ILE A 93 -2.42 13.58 -10.87
CA ILE A 93 -2.26 13.56 -12.34
C ILE A 93 -3.55 13.14 -13.03
N SER A 94 -4.34 12.22 -12.45
CA SER A 94 -5.66 11.87 -13.00
C SER A 94 -6.59 13.09 -13.06
N LEU A 95 -6.58 13.94 -12.04
CA LEU A 95 -7.43 15.15 -11.97
C LEU A 95 -6.90 16.31 -12.82
N TYR A 96 -5.57 16.38 -12.98
CA TYR A 96 -4.87 17.44 -13.68
C TYR A 96 -3.87 16.86 -14.71
N PRO A 97 -4.35 16.32 -15.86
CA PRO A 97 -3.47 15.70 -16.85
C PRO A 97 -2.45 16.66 -17.46
N ARG A 98 -2.69 17.98 -17.47
CA ARG A 98 -1.68 18.95 -17.94
C ARG A 98 -0.56 19.20 -16.92
N TYR A 99 -0.66 18.66 -15.72
CA TYR A 99 0.36 18.82 -14.68
C TYR A 99 1.67 18.17 -15.11
N ARG A 100 2.78 18.88 -14.87
CA ARG A 100 4.14 18.37 -15.00
C ARG A 100 4.76 18.37 -13.60
N LEU A 101 5.44 17.28 -13.25
CA LEU A 101 6.18 17.21 -12.00
C LEU A 101 7.21 18.34 -11.97
N ARG A 102 7.25 19.05 -10.83
CA ARG A 102 8.19 20.14 -10.57
C ARG A 102 9.23 19.65 -9.58
N VAL A 103 10.36 20.36 -9.48
CA VAL A 103 11.40 20.07 -8.47
C VAL A 103 10.80 20.04 -7.05
N GLY A 104 9.84 20.92 -6.77
CA GLY A 104 9.12 20.93 -5.48
C GLY A 104 8.30 19.66 -5.18
N ASP A 105 8.01 18.81 -6.17
CA ASP A 105 7.40 17.49 -5.94
C ASP A 105 8.43 16.42 -5.52
N LEU A 106 9.75 16.64 -5.75
CA LEU A 106 10.79 15.67 -5.40
C LEU A 106 10.86 15.37 -3.90
N LYS A 107 10.45 16.34 -3.07
CA LYS A 107 10.35 16.15 -1.61
C LYS A 107 9.45 14.97 -1.21
N HIS A 108 8.45 14.64 -2.03
CA HIS A 108 7.55 13.52 -1.76
C HIS A 108 8.26 12.16 -1.85
N PHE A 109 9.43 12.11 -2.51
CA PHE A 109 10.21 10.90 -2.68
C PHE A 109 11.35 10.74 -1.67
N ILE A 110 11.59 11.71 -0.78
CA ILE A 110 12.69 11.64 0.21
C ILE A 110 12.57 10.38 1.06
N PHE A 111 11.45 10.19 1.76
CA PHE A 111 11.23 9.02 2.60
C PHE A 111 11.14 7.70 1.82
N PRO A 112 10.37 7.61 0.71
CA PRO A 112 10.33 6.39 -0.11
C PRO A 112 11.71 5.98 -0.65
N VAL A 113 12.50 6.92 -1.15
CA VAL A 113 13.84 6.65 -1.68
C VAL A 113 14.80 6.28 -0.55
N ALA A 114 14.76 6.98 0.59
CA ALA A 114 15.55 6.62 1.75
C ALA A 114 15.25 5.20 2.24
N GLN A 115 13.96 4.81 2.31
CA GLN A 115 13.55 3.44 2.63
C GLN A 115 14.12 2.42 1.64
N LEU A 116 14.01 2.69 0.34
CA LEU A 116 14.51 1.80 -0.70
C LEU A 116 16.04 1.64 -0.63
N LEU A 117 16.77 2.75 -0.55
CA LEU A 117 18.24 2.75 -0.46
C LEU A 117 18.72 2.03 0.80
N PHE A 118 18.02 2.20 1.91
CA PHE A 118 18.32 1.50 3.16
C PHE A 118 18.20 -0.03 2.99
N PHE A 119 17.10 -0.52 2.42
CA PHE A 119 16.94 -1.96 2.21
C PHE A 119 17.87 -2.53 1.14
N ILE A 120 18.17 -1.77 0.08
CA ILE A 120 19.19 -2.17 -0.91
C ILE A 120 20.55 -2.28 -0.22
N GLY A 121 20.92 -1.33 0.63
CA GLY A 121 22.18 -1.34 1.37
C GLY A 121 22.34 -2.59 2.25
N ILE A 122 21.32 -2.89 3.06
CA ILE A 122 21.31 -4.09 3.92
C ILE A 122 21.29 -5.39 3.10
N TRP A 123 20.60 -5.37 1.96
CA TRP A 123 20.58 -6.52 1.06
C TRP A 123 21.96 -6.76 0.43
N LEU A 124 22.66 -5.72 -0.02
CA LEU A 124 23.97 -5.84 -0.67
C LEU A 124 25.12 -6.11 0.30
N VAL A 125 25.02 -5.64 1.56
CA VAL A 125 26.09 -5.71 2.56
C VAL A 125 25.62 -6.58 3.73
N PRO A 126 25.89 -7.90 3.73
CA PRO A 126 25.44 -8.81 4.78
C PRO A 126 25.92 -8.45 6.18
N GLU A 127 27.04 -7.74 6.31
CA GLU A 127 27.61 -7.30 7.58
C GLU A 127 26.72 -6.29 8.32
N PHE A 128 25.83 -5.60 7.60
CA PHE A 128 24.82 -4.73 8.20
C PHE A 128 23.62 -5.50 8.78
N ARG A 129 23.52 -6.81 8.50
CA ARG A 129 22.46 -7.66 9.01
C ARG A 129 22.83 -8.13 10.41
N ARG A 130 22.13 -7.63 11.42
CA ARG A 130 22.31 -8.13 12.79
C ARG A 130 21.53 -9.42 13.06
N PRO A 131 22.01 -10.27 13.99
CA PRO A 131 21.32 -11.50 14.38
C PRO A 131 19.94 -11.24 14.98
N GLU A 132 19.73 -10.05 15.56
CA GLU A 132 18.46 -9.66 16.20
C GLU A 132 17.32 -9.34 15.19
N GLY A 133 17.57 -9.43 13.89
CA GLY A 133 16.57 -9.13 12.84
C GLY A 133 16.38 -7.64 12.56
N ARG A 134 15.67 -7.28 11.47
CA ARG A 134 15.55 -5.88 11.02
C ARG A 134 14.88 -4.93 12.03
N TYR A 135 14.09 -5.48 12.95
CA TYR A 135 13.23 -4.74 13.87
C TYR A 135 14.01 -3.85 14.87
N PHE A 136 15.27 -4.20 15.16
CA PHE A 136 16.04 -3.55 16.23
C PHE A 136 16.82 -2.31 15.76
N TYR A 137 17.18 -2.23 14.47
CA TYR A 137 18.10 -1.18 13.97
C TYR A 137 17.62 -0.45 12.71
N SER A 138 16.48 -0.86 12.13
CA SER A 138 15.96 -0.20 10.94
C SER A 138 15.07 0.99 11.29
N PRO A 139 15.43 2.22 10.89
CA PRO A 139 14.51 3.36 11.02
C PRO A 139 13.28 3.22 10.11
N PHE A 140 13.31 2.30 9.16
CA PHE A 140 12.25 2.02 8.18
C PHE A 140 11.63 0.62 8.36
N TYR A 141 11.79 0.01 9.53
CA TYR A 141 11.16 -1.26 9.87
C TYR A 141 10.98 -1.35 11.39
N GLY A 142 9.74 -1.44 11.86
CA GLY A 142 9.40 -1.43 13.28
C GLY A 142 8.62 -0.18 13.71
N GLY A 143 8.74 0.24 14.97
CA GLY A 143 7.88 1.28 15.56
C GLY A 143 7.95 2.64 14.86
N LEU A 144 9.14 3.07 14.42
CA LEU A 144 9.29 4.34 13.68
C LEU A 144 8.63 4.28 12.31
N GLU A 145 8.78 3.17 11.57
CA GLU A 145 8.12 2.99 10.28
C GLU A 145 6.60 2.97 10.44
N GLN A 146 6.11 2.28 11.46
CA GLN A 146 4.69 2.23 11.78
C GLN A 146 4.14 3.63 12.10
N ALA A 147 4.88 4.43 12.88
CA ALA A 147 4.51 5.82 13.15
C ALA A 147 4.52 6.68 11.88
N LEU A 148 5.57 6.56 11.06
CA LEU A 148 5.66 7.24 9.76
C LEU A 148 4.50 6.85 8.86
N TYR A 149 4.18 5.56 8.74
CA TYR A 149 3.07 5.05 7.95
C TYR A 149 1.73 5.64 8.41
N LEU A 150 1.47 5.65 9.72
CA LEU A 150 0.25 6.18 10.33
C LEU A 150 0.10 7.70 10.18
N ILE A 151 1.19 8.45 10.01
CA ILE A 151 1.16 9.89 9.78
C ILE A 151 1.08 10.21 8.28
N ILE A 152 1.97 9.61 7.50
CA ILE A 152 2.17 9.88 6.08
C ILE A 152 0.93 9.47 5.29
N TRP A 153 0.37 8.29 5.56
CA TRP A 153 -0.72 7.77 4.76
C TRP A 153 -2.00 8.63 4.84
N PRO A 154 -2.52 8.97 6.04
CA PRO A 154 -3.65 9.90 6.14
C PRO A 154 -3.35 11.27 5.55
N ALA A 155 -2.14 11.81 5.76
CA ALA A 155 -1.74 13.11 5.22
C ALA A 155 -1.85 13.14 3.69
N TYR A 156 -1.32 12.12 3.00
CA TYR A 156 -1.41 12.04 1.54
C TYR A 156 -2.84 11.81 1.03
N ILE A 157 -3.68 11.05 1.75
CA ILE A 157 -5.11 10.94 1.42
C ILE A 157 -5.79 12.30 1.55
N ILE A 158 -5.52 13.05 2.62
CA ILE A 158 -6.08 14.39 2.84
C ILE A 158 -5.64 15.33 1.71
N PHE A 159 -4.35 15.33 1.35
CA PHE A 159 -3.86 16.13 0.22
C PHE A 159 -4.55 15.73 -1.09
N ALA A 160 -4.67 14.44 -1.41
CA ALA A 160 -5.38 13.95 -2.59
C ALA A 160 -6.85 14.40 -2.59
N TYR A 161 -7.51 14.35 -1.43
CA TYR A 161 -8.90 14.79 -1.26
C TYR A 161 -9.06 16.30 -1.47
N GLN A 162 -8.10 17.13 -1.06
CA GLN A 162 -8.13 18.57 -1.33
C GLN A 162 -8.10 18.87 -2.83
N TYR A 163 -7.28 18.15 -3.61
CA TYR A 163 -7.28 18.27 -5.08
C TYR A 163 -8.62 17.83 -5.69
N LEU A 164 -9.20 16.74 -5.19
CA LEU A 164 -10.52 16.28 -5.61
C LEU A 164 -11.60 17.35 -5.36
N ARG A 165 -11.59 17.97 -4.17
CA ARG A 165 -12.51 19.05 -3.79
C ARG A 165 -12.36 20.27 -4.69
N ARG A 166 -11.12 20.70 -4.96
CA ARG A 166 -10.82 21.83 -5.85
C ARG A 166 -11.29 21.56 -7.28
N LYS A 167 -11.00 20.37 -7.82
CA LYS A 167 -11.44 19.99 -9.18
C LYS A 167 -12.95 19.97 -9.30
N ARG A 168 -13.66 19.46 -8.28
CA ARG A 168 -15.13 19.47 -8.24
C ARG A 168 -15.71 20.89 -8.24
N ALA A 169 -15.11 21.81 -7.51
CA ALA A 169 -15.53 23.21 -7.50
C ALA A 169 -15.36 23.87 -8.89
N GLN A 170 -14.27 23.56 -9.60
CA GLN A 170 -13.99 24.08 -10.95
C GLN A 170 -14.95 23.57 -12.04
N LEU A 171 -15.47 22.35 -11.92
CA LEU A 171 -16.32 21.72 -12.94
C LEU A 171 -17.82 22.04 -12.79
N GLY A 172 -18.25 22.66 -11.68
CA GLY A 172 -19.67 22.90 -11.39
C GLY A 172 -20.48 21.62 -11.10
N ARG A 173 -21.77 21.76 -10.77
CA ARG A 173 -22.64 20.64 -10.32
C ARG A 173 -23.14 19.70 -11.44
N ARG A 174 -23.05 20.09 -12.72
CA ARG A 174 -23.80 19.43 -13.82
C ARG A 174 -23.07 18.30 -14.55
N SER A 175 -21.75 18.16 -14.43
CA SER A 175 -21.04 16.98 -14.92
C SER A 175 -20.08 16.47 -13.85
N LEU A 176 -20.50 15.46 -13.10
CA LEU A 176 -19.59 14.68 -12.27
C LEU A 176 -19.00 13.59 -13.17
N PRO A 177 -17.76 13.74 -13.66
CA PRO A 177 -17.16 12.71 -14.47
C PRO A 177 -16.98 11.50 -13.57
N ARG A 178 -17.33 10.29 -14.05
CA ARG A 178 -17.20 9.03 -13.30
C ARG A 178 -15.86 8.92 -12.57
N LEU A 179 -14.79 9.48 -13.17
CA LEU A 179 -13.47 9.63 -12.55
C LEU A 179 -13.48 10.20 -11.13
N LEU A 180 -14.18 11.31 -10.86
CA LEU A 180 -14.26 11.90 -9.53
C LEU A 180 -14.91 10.94 -8.52
N TRP A 181 -15.94 10.20 -8.96
CA TRP A 181 -16.61 9.22 -8.13
C TRP A 181 -15.69 8.05 -7.79
N TYR A 182 -14.98 7.51 -8.79
CA TYR A 182 -14.00 6.44 -8.60
C TYR A 182 -12.88 6.88 -7.64
N LEU A 183 -12.23 8.02 -7.90
CA LEU A 183 -11.17 8.53 -7.03
C LEU A 183 -11.66 8.80 -5.61
N ARG A 184 -12.90 9.30 -5.44
CA ARG A 184 -13.49 9.48 -4.11
C ARG A 184 -13.65 8.15 -3.38
N LYS A 185 -14.13 7.12 -4.07
CA LYS A 185 -14.29 5.78 -3.48
C LYS A 185 -12.93 5.22 -3.09
N LEU A 186 -11.96 5.24 -3.99
CA LEU A 186 -10.57 4.83 -3.75
C LEU A 186 -10.04 5.43 -2.46
N LEU A 187 -10.05 6.78 -2.34
CA LEU A 187 -9.54 7.50 -1.18
C LEU A 187 -10.29 7.17 0.12
N LYS A 188 -11.62 7.05 0.06
CA LYS A 188 -12.43 6.69 1.24
C LYS A 188 -12.13 5.28 1.73
N GLY A 189 -12.04 4.30 0.83
CA GLY A 189 -11.70 2.94 1.19
C GLY A 189 -10.29 2.85 1.77
N SER A 190 -9.30 3.47 1.11
CA SER A 190 -7.93 3.55 1.65
C SER A 190 -7.88 4.20 3.04
N MET A 191 -8.66 5.26 3.28
CA MET A 191 -8.71 5.90 4.61
C MET A 191 -9.31 4.97 5.68
N LEU A 192 -10.38 4.24 5.35
CA LEU A 192 -11.00 3.31 6.27
C LEU A 192 -10.01 2.23 6.75
N PHE A 193 -9.20 1.69 5.85
CA PHE A 193 -8.19 0.69 6.21
C PHE A 193 -7.08 1.26 7.08
N VAL A 194 -6.66 2.50 6.82
CA VAL A 194 -5.63 3.15 7.64
C VAL A 194 -6.15 3.43 9.04
N ILE A 195 -7.41 3.83 9.17
CA ILE A 195 -8.05 3.99 10.48
C ILE A 195 -8.14 2.65 11.20
N ALA A 196 -8.57 1.58 10.52
CA ALA A 196 -8.63 0.24 11.10
C ALA A 196 -7.25 -0.24 11.59
N TYR A 197 -6.21 -0.06 10.76
CA TYR A 197 -4.83 -0.36 11.13
C TYR A 197 -4.34 0.51 12.30
N ALA A 198 -4.66 1.81 12.30
CA ALA A 198 -4.32 2.72 13.38
C ALA A 198 -4.94 2.28 14.72
N ILE A 199 -6.21 1.85 14.71
CA ILE A 199 -6.88 1.33 15.91
C ILE A 199 -6.13 0.10 16.42
N LEU A 200 -5.80 -0.87 15.56
CA LEU A 200 -5.06 -2.07 15.99
C LEU A 200 -3.67 -1.71 16.54
N ALA A 201 -2.94 -0.83 15.85
CA ALA A 201 -1.60 -0.39 16.24
C ALA A 201 -1.61 0.35 17.58
N VAL A 202 -2.56 1.25 17.80
CA VAL A 202 -2.70 2.01 19.04
C VAL A 202 -3.15 1.09 20.17
N SER A 203 -4.08 0.16 19.92
CA SER A 203 -4.49 -0.83 20.91
C SER A 203 -3.33 -1.72 21.35
N ASP A 204 -2.49 -2.19 20.42
CA ASP A 204 -1.27 -2.96 20.73
C ASP A 204 -0.31 -2.15 21.60
N PHE A 205 -0.04 -0.91 21.21
CA PHE A 205 0.80 -0.01 21.98
C PHE A 205 0.27 0.21 23.40
N ILE A 206 -1.04 0.46 23.56
CA ILE A 206 -1.64 0.69 24.87
C ILE A 206 -1.61 -0.58 25.72
N SER A 207 -2.02 -1.73 25.16
CA SER A 207 -2.02 -3.02 25.84
C SER A 207 -0.63 -3.41 26.34
N TYR A 208 0.40 -3.21 25.51
CA TYR A 208 1.77 -3.53 25.87
C TYR A 208 2.31 -2.60 26.97
N ASN A 209 2.14 -1.28 26.82
CA ASN A 209 2.79 -0.30 27.71
C ASN A 209 2.04 -0.08 29.04
N TYR A 210 0.72 -0.23 29.06
CA TYR A 210 -0.10 0.10 30.24
C TYR A 210 -0.70 -1.14 30.91
N PHE A 211 -0.92 -2.22 30.16
CA PHE A 211 -1.54 -3.45 30.69
C PHE A 211 -0.57 -4.65 30.70
N PHE A 212 0.66 -4.49 30.19
CA PHE A 212 1.66 -5.56 30.07
C PHE A 212 1.15 -6.81 29.32
N VAL A 213 0.18 -6.62 28.42
CA VAL A 213 -0.38 -7.69 27.59
C VAL A 213 0.26 -7.62 26.21
N ASP A 214 1.02 -8.65 25.85
CA ASP A 214 1.56 -8.80 24.51
C ASP A 214 0.48 -9.34 23.56
N MET A 215 -0.22 -8.44 22.88
CA MET A 215 -1.24 -8.81 21.90
C MET A 215 -0.64 -9.56 20.70
N ARG A 216 0.64 -9.34 20.37
CA ARG A 216 1.30 -9.99 19.22
C ARG A 216 1.57 -11.47 19.44
N SER A 217 1.65 -11.90 20.70
CA SER A 217 1.73 -13.31 21.08
C SER A 217 0.44 -14.09 20.77
N GLN A 218 -0.67 -13.40 20.52
CA GLN A 218 -1.96 -14.03 20.26
C GLN A 218 -2.17 -14.25 18.75
N ASP A 219 -2.33 -15.51 18.34
CA ASP A 219 -2.46 -15.90 16.93
C ASP A 219 -3.53 -15.11 16.16
N TRP A 220 -4.68 -14.86 16.79
CA TRP A 220 -5.79 -14.11 16.18
C TRP A 220 -5.41 -12.65 15.90
N TYR A 221 -4.63 -12.03 16.77
CA TYR A 221 -4.23 -10.63 16.63
C TYR A 221 -3.12 -10.50 15.59
N ALA A 222 -2.11 -11.39 15.62
CA ALA A 222 -1.08 -11.47 14.60
C ALA A 222 -1.68 -11.69 13.20
N GLY A 223 -2.66 -12.59 13.09
CA GLY A 223 -3.43 -12.81 11.85
C GLY A 223 -4.25 -11.61 11.43
N ALA A 224 -4.95 -10.92 12.35
CA ALA A 224 -5.71 -9.71 12.03
C ALA A 224 -4.79 -8.57 11.55
N GLN A 225 -3.65 -8.38 12.20
CA GLN A 225 -2.67 -7.36 11.84
C GLN A 225 -2.08 -7.65 10.45
N SER A 226 -1.69 -8.89 10.14
CA SER A 226 -1.17 -9.26 8.81
C SER A 226 -2.23 -9.11 7.70
N LEU A 227 -3.50 -9.38 8.02
CA LEU A 227 -4.60 -9.24 7.07
C LEU A 227 -5.00 -7.79 6.80
N THR A 228 -4.81 -6.83 7.72
CA THR A 228 -5.18 -5.43 7.44
C THR A 228 -4.52 -4.85 6.19
N TYR A 229 -3.24 -5.15 5.97
CA TYR A 229 -2.54 -4.75 4.75
C TYR A 229 -3.08 -5.50 3.52
N THR A 230 -3.35 -6.80 3.66
CA THR A 230 -3.96 -7.64 2.61
C THR A 230 -5.29 -7.08 2.14
N VAL A 231 -6.15 -6.63 3.06
CA VAL A 231 -7.46 -6.05 2.72
C VAL A 231 -7.30 -4.71 2.00
N LEU A 232 -6.35 -3.86 2.42
CA LEU A 232 -6.02 -2.63 1.69
C LEU A 232 -5.56 -2.93 0.26
N LEU A 233 -4.68 -3.92 0.08
CA LEU A 233 -4.19 -4.30 -1.25
C LEU A 233 -5.32 -4.88 -2.12
N LEU A 234 -6.18 -5.71 -1.56
CA LEU A 234 -7.38 -6.21 -2.23
C LEU A 234 -8.28 -5.05 -2.67
N TRP A 235 -8.51 -4.05 -1.82
CA TRP A 235 -9.28 -2.86 -2.17
C TRP A 235 -8.69 -2.10 -3.36
N LEU A 236 -7.37 -1.83 -3.33
CA LEU A 236 -6.67 -1.18 -4.45
C LEU A 236 -6.77 -2.04 -5.73
N THR A 237 -6.65 -3.34 -5.58
CA THR A 237 -6.70 -4.28 -6.70
C THR A 237 -8.10 -4.36 -7.32
N THR A 238 -9.15 -4.46 -6.50
CA THR A 238 -10.55 -4.41 -6.93
C THR A 238 -10.87 -3.09 -7.63
N TYR A 239 -10.43 -1.95 -7.08
CA TYR A 239 -10.56 -0.67 -7.77
C TYR A 239 -9.84 -0.69 -9.12
N GLY A 240 -8.62 -1.18 -9.17
CA GLY A 240 -7.82 -1.28 -10.40
C GLY A 240 -8.52 -2.11 -11.47
N PHE A 241 -9.02 -3.28 -11.08
CA PHE A 241 -9.79 -4.17 -11.95
C PHE A 241 -11.05 -3.50 -12.51
N GLN A 242 -11.82 -2.82 -11.65
CA GLN A 242 -12.99 -2.05 -12.05
C GLN A 242 -12.64 -0.96 -13.09
N VAL A 243 -11.54 -0.24 -12.88
CA VAL A 243 -11.06 0.79 -13.81
C VAL A 243 -10.58 0.18 -15.13
N LEU A 244 -9.98 -1.01 -15.13
CA LEU A 244 -9.59 -1.72 -16.37
C LEU A 244 -10.81 -2.19 -17.16
N LEU A 245 -11.80 -2.81 -16.51
CA LEU A 245 -13.01 -3.29 -17.17
C LEU A 245 -13.86 -2.15 -17.72
N TRP A 246 -14.16 -1.13 -16.90
CA TRP A 246 -15.03 -0.03 -17.30
C TRP A 246 -14.33 1.08 -18.06
N GLY A 247 -12.99 1.09 -18.08
CA GLY A 247 -12.16 1.99 -18.88
C GLY A 247 -12.39 1.88 -20.39
N ARG A 248 -12.93 0.75 -20.88
CA ARG A 248 -13.25 0.54 -22.31
C ARG A 248 -14.41 1.42 -22.83
N ARG A 249 -15.32 1.90 -21.96
CA ARG A 249 -16.48 2.73 -22.35
C ARG A 249 -16.32 4.23 -22.04
N LEU A 250 -15.18 4.64 -21.47
CA LEU A 250 -14.98 6.01 -20.95
C LEU A 250 -14.48 7.02 -21.99
N LEU A 251 -14.17 6.61 -23.23
CA LEU A 251 -13.58 7.49 -24.26
C LEU A 251 -14.32 7.49 -25.61
N ARG A 252 -15.37 6.68 -25.80
CA ARG A 252 -16.22 6.76 -27.01
C ARG A 252 -17.25 7.89 -26.97
N SER A 253 -17.40 8.59 -25.85
CA SER A 253 -18.34 9.69 -25.68
C SER A 253 -17.67 11.07 -25.68
N GLY A 254 -16.51 11.18 -26.32
CA GLY A 254 -15.78 12.45 -26.49
C GLY A 254 -15.03 12.54 -27.82
N GLY A 255 -15.50 11.79 -28.83
CA GLY A 255 -15.19 12.04 -30.24
C GLY A 255 -16.32 12.86 -30.85
#